data_AF-A0A965MKK7-F1
#
_entry.id   AF-A0A965MKK7-F1
#
_cell.length_a   1.000
_cell.length_b   1.000
_cell.length_c   1.000
_cell.angle_alpha   90.00
_cell.angle_beta   90.00
_cell.angle_gamma   90.00
#
_symmetry.space_group_name_H-M   'P 1'
#
loop_
_entity.id
_entity.type
_entity.pdbx_description
1 polymer ?
#
loop_
_entity_poly.entity_id
_entity_poly.type
_entity_poly.pdbx_seq_one_letter_code
_entity_poly.pdbx_strand_id
1 'polypeptide(L)'
;MTGRRSRNKGAQAERELAAMLSDELGFPIKRKLGQARDGGDDIQIGKYRLEVKRREALRLDDWCQQIEAASQPGEWPVVVYRRNGQPWRAVVPIELLIKAMREEL
;
A
#
# COMPACT_ATOMS: atom_id res chain seq x y z
N MET A 1 20.34 7.46 9.77
CA MET A 1 20.07 8.82 9.25
C MET A 1 18.87 8.82 8.31
N THR A 2 17.71 9.30 8.76
CA THR A 2 16.50 9.41 7.91
C THR A 2 16.57 10.72 7.12
N GLY A 3 17.27 10.70 5.98
CA GLY A 3 17.51 11.89 5.15
C GLY A 3 16.30 12.32 4.31
N ARG A 4 16.26 13.61 3.93
CA ARG A 4 15.27 14.21 3.00
C ARG A 4 15.08 13.38 1.71
N ARG A 5 16.16 12.75 1.23
CA ARG A 5 16.13 11.84 0.06
C ARG A 5 15.25 10.61 0.26
N SER A 6 15.23 10.02 1.46
CA SER A 6 14.37 8.87 1.78
C SER A 6 12.90 9.27 1.83
N ARG A 7 12.58 10.42 2.43
CA ARG A 7 11.21 10.98 2.46
C ARG A 7 10.69 11.29 1.05
N ASN A 8 11.52 11.91 0.22
CA ASN A 8 11.16 12.20 -1.18
C ASN A 8 10.93 10.92 -1.98
N LYS A 9 11.77 9.88 -1.78
CA LYS A 9 11.62 8.57 -2.44
C LYS A 9 10.30 7.89 -2.06
N GLY A 10 9.92 7.91 -0.78
CA GLY A 10 8.63 7.40 -0.31
C GLY A 10 7.46 8.14 -0.93
N ALA A 11 7.44 9.48 -0.81
CA ALA A 11 6.38 10.29 -1.38
C ALA A 11 6.28 10.19 -2.92
N GLN A 12 7.38 9.90 -3.62
CA GLN A 12 7.34 9.62 -5.06
C GLN A 12 6.67 8.27 -5.33
N ALA A 13 7.04 7.23 -4.59
CA ALA A 13 6.48 5.89 -4.75
C ALA A 13 4.96 5.87 -4.51
N GLU A 14 4.49 6.57 -3.48
CA GLU A 14 3.06 6.70 -3.20
C GLU A 14 2.30 7.43 -4.31
N ARG A 15 2.89 8.50 -4.88
CA ARG A 15 2.27 9.21 -6.01
C ARG A 15 2.21 8.35 -7.27
N GLU A 16 3.29 7.62 -7.55
CA GLU A 16 3.37 6.70 -8.68
C GLU A 16 2.29 5.62 -8.59
N LEU A 17 2.13 5.01 -7.42
CA LEU A 17 1.09 4.01 -7.19
C LEU A 17 -0.32 4.62 -7.26
N ALA A 18 -0.55 5.78 -6.64
CA ALA A 18 -1.84 6.45 -6.69
C ALA A 18 -2.25 6.82 -8.12
N ALA A 19 -1.31 7.26 -8.95
CA ALA A 19 -1.56 7.54 -10.36
C ALA A 19 -1.94 6.26 -11.12
N MET A 20 -1.15 5.19 -11.00
CA MET A 20 -1.45 3.89 -11.60
C MET A 20 -2.85 3.39 -11.20
N LEU A 21 -3.19 3.43 -9.92
CA LEU A 21 -4.51 3.01 -9.45
C LEU A 21 -5.62 3.91 -9.97
N SER A 22 -5.37 5.22 -10.11
CA SER A 22 -6.36 6.16 -10.67
C SER A 22 -6.68 5.83 -12.12
N ASP A 23 -5.65 5.54 -12.91
CA ASP A 23 -5.77 5.24 -14.33
C ASP A 23 -6.53 3.92 -14.54
N GLU A 24 -6.19 2.88 -13.78
CA GLU A 24 -6.82 1.55 -13.90
C GLU A 24 -8.24 1.50 -13.33
N LEU A 25 -8.53 2.25 -12.26
CA LEU A 25 -9.86 2.24 -11.61
C LEU A 25 -10.81 3.31 -12.16
N GLY A 26 -10.32 4.22 -13.01
CA GLY A 26 -11.14 5.23 -13.67
C GLY A 26 -11.61 6.38 -12.78
N PHE A 27 -11.02 6.57 -11.59
CA PHE A 27 -11.30 7.72 -10.72
C PHE A 27 -10.07 8.20 -9.93
N PRO A 28 -10.01 9.48 -9.54
CA PRO A 28 -8.83 10.02 -8.87
C PRO A 28 -8.58 9.42 -7.48
N ILE A 29 -7.42 8.80 -7.31
CA ILE A 29 -6.92 8.26 -6.04
C ILE A 29 -5.76 9.12 -5.55
N LYS A 30 -5.74 9.42 -4.25
CA LYS A 30 -4.75 10.29 -3.63
C LYS A 30 -4.15 9.62 -2.40
N ARG A 31 -2.84 9.83 -2.22
CA ARG A 31 -2.15 9.49 -0.97
C ARG A 31 -2.65 10.35 0.19
N LYS A 32 -2.65 9.79 1.40
CA LYS A 32 -2.87 10.53 2.64
C LYS A 32 -1.67 11.44 2.92
N LEU A 33 -1.91 12.55 3.61
CA LEU A 33 -0.90 13.55 3.97
C LEU A 33 -1.08 14.00 5.42
N GLY A 34 -0.01 14.49 6.04
CA GLY A 34 -0.06 15.05 7.39
C GLY A 34 -0.63 14.05 8.40
N GLN A 35 -1.48 14.54 9.30
CA GLN A 35 -2.11 13.74 10.37
C GLN A 35 -2.97 12.59 9.85
N ALA A 36 -3.48 12.65 8.62
CA ALA A 36 -4.28 11.56 8.06
C ALA A 36 -3.45 10.28 7.83
N ARG A 37 -2.12 10.39 7.69
CA ARG A 37 -1.22 9.24 7.61
C ARG A 37 -0.98 8.56 8.96
N ASP A 38 -1.25 9.25 10.06
CA ASP A 38 -1.08 8.66 11.40
C ASP A 38 -2.08 7.52 11.64
N GLY A 39 -3.09 7.40 10.77
CA GLY A 39 -3.99 6.24 10.67
C GLY A 39 -3.34 4.97 10.11
N GLY A 40 -2.03 4.97 9.85
CA GLY A 40 -1.22 3.77 9.61
C GLY A 40 -1.23 3.22 8.18
N ASP A 41 -1.81 3.95 7.23
CA ASP A 41 -1.84 3.63 5.80
C ASP A 41 -1.51 4.85 4.92
N ASP A 42 -0.98 4.59 3.73
CA ASP A 42 -0.62 5.63 2.76
C ASP A 42 -1.75 5.95 1.78
N ILE A 43 -2.57 4.96 1.39
CA ILE A 43 -3.66 5.09 0.41
C ILE A 43 -4.88 4.29 0.88
N GLN A 44 -6.07 4.85 0.72
CA GLN A 44 -7.34 4.16 1.03
C GLN A 44 -8.27 4.15 -0.19
N ILE A 45 -8.82 2.98 -0.51
CA ILE A 45 -9.76 2.79 -1.61
C ILE A 45 -10.89 1.87 -1.12
N GLY A 46 -12.06 2.43 -0.86
CA GLY A 46 -13.15 1.66 -0.24
C GLY A 46 -12.68 0.97 1.05
N LYS A 47 -12.73 -0.37 1.06
CA LYS A 47 -12.29 -1.21 2.20
C LYS A 47 -10.78 -1.48 2.21
N TYR A 48 -10.04 -1.13 1.17
CA TYR A 48 -8.61 -1.42 1.06
C TYR A 48 -7.76 -0.35 1.74
N ARG A 49 -6.82 -0.79 2.58
CA ARG A 49 -5.85 0.05 3.31
C ARG A 49 -4.46 -0.32 2.82
N LEU A 50 -3.82 0.58 2.06
CA LEU A 50 -2.56 0.30 1.37
C LEU A 50 -1.40 0.98 2.08
N GLU A 51 -0.41 0.19 2.48
CA GLU A 51 0.90 0.66 2.95
C GLU A 51 1.93 0.55 1.82
N VAL A 52 2.59 1.65 1.45
CA VAL A 52 3.44 1.72 0.25
C VAL A 52 4.92 1.76 0.61
N LYS A 53 5.69 0.75 0.16
CA LYS A 53 7.11 0.60 0.50
C LYS A 53 8.00 0.53 -0.73
N ARG A 54 8.92 1.50 -0.86
CA ARG A 54 9.99 1.47 -1.88
C ARG A 54 11.37 1.28 -1.27
N ARG A 55 11.78 0.02 -1.05
CA ARG A 55 13.05 -0.35 -0.40
C ARG A 55 13.64 -1.61 -1.01
N GLU A 56 14.97 -1.72 -1.01
CA GLU A 56 15.67 -2.94 -1.46
C GLU A 56 15.59 -4.07 -0.45
N ALA A 57 15.87 -3.75 0.82
CA ALA A 57 15.72 -4.68 1.92
C ALA A 57 14.23 -4.78 2.31
N LEU A 58 13.66 -5.96 2.14
CA LEU A 58 12.27 -6.24 2.45
C LEU A 58 12.11 -6.56 3.94
N ARG A 59 11.04 -6.04 4.53
CA ARG A 59 10.64 -6.23 5.92
C ARG A 59 9.14 -6.54 5.95
N LEU A 60 8.74 -7.54 5.16
CA LEU A 60 7.33 -7.78 4.82
C LEU A 60 6.50 -8.03 6.08
N ASP A 61 6.98 -8.87 6.99
CA ASP A 61 6.27 -9.18 8.24
C ASP A 61 6.04 -7.92 9.08
N ASP A 62 7.08 -7.10 9.27
CA ASP A 62 6.97 -5.82 10.00
C ASP A 62 5.95 -4.88 9.33
N TRP A 63 5.94 -4.82 7.99
CA TRP A 63 5.02 -3.96 7.25
C TRP A 63 3.59 -4.46 7.29
N CYS A 64 3.38 -5.78 7.23
CA CYS A 64 2.06 -6.40 7.35
C CYS A 64 1.49 -6.16 8.73
N GLN A 65 2.27 -6.42 9.79
CA GLN A 65 1.87 -6.14 11.18
C GLN A 65 1.49 -4.67 11.38
N GLN A 66 2.23 -3.74 10.78
CA GLN A 66 1.94 -2.30 10.86
C GLN A 66 0.56 -1.97 10.26
N ILE A 67 0.26 -2.44 9.05
CA ILE A 67 -1.01 -2.11 8.36
C ILE A 67 -2.19 -2.90 8.95
N GLU A 68 -1.95 -4.11 9.44
CA GLU A 68 -2.96 -4.92 10.14
C GLU A 68 -3.40 -4.24 11.43
N ALA A 69 -2.45 -3.76 12.25
CA ALA A 69 -2.75 -3.03 13.48
C ALA A 69 -3.50 -1.71 13.24
N ALA A 70 -3.33 -1.11 12.06
CA ALA A 70 -3.99 0.11 11.63
C ALA A 70 -5.37 -0.12 11.01
N SER A 71 -5.68 -1.35 10.60
CA SER A 71 -6.91 -1.69 9.90
C SER A 71 -8.03 -2.05 10.86
N GLN A 72 -9.26 -1.70 10.50
CA GLN A 72 -10.47 -2.02 11.27
C GLN A 72 -11.13 -3.31 10.75
N PRO A 73 -12.02 -3.95 11.55
CA PRO A 73 -12.80 -5.08 11.09
C PRO A 73 -13.55 -4.78 9.77
N GLY A 74 -13.39 -5.65 8.79
CA GLY A 74 -13.98 -5.50 7.45
C GLY A 74 -13.15 -4.68 6.46
N GLU A 75 -12.00 -4.16 6.88
CA GLU A 75 -10.99 -3.57 5.99
C GLU A 75 -9.98 -4.62 5.52
N TRP A 76 -9.37 -4.39 4.36
CA TRP A 76 -8.33 -5.23 3.78
C TRP A 76 -6.97 -4.54 3.87
N PRO A 77 -6.11 -4.94 4.82
CA PRO A 77 -4.73 -4.47 4.86
C PRO A 77 -3.97 -5.00 3.63
N VAL A 78 -3.23 -4.12 2.95
CA VAL A 78 -2.42 -4.50 1.78
C VAL A 78 -1.09 -3.80 1.86
N VAL A 79 0.00 -4.55 1.77
CA VAL A 79 1.34 -3.97 1.59
C VAL A 79 1.66 -3.96 0.12
N VAL A 80 1.88 -2.78 -0.45
CA VAL A 80 2.31 -2.63 -1.84
C VAL A 80 3.77 -2.17 -1.86
N TYR A 81 4.64 -2.94 -2.52
CA TYR A 81 6.06 -2.67 -2.49
C TYR A 81 6.74 -2.76 -3.86
N ARG A 82 7.87 -2.06 -3.96
CA ARG A 82 8.73 -2.07 -5.15
C ARG A 82 10.20 -1.90 -4.79
N ARG A 83 11.04 -2.79 -5.32
CA ARG A 83 12.51 -2.64 -5.34
C ARG A 83 12.93 -1.84 -6.58
N ASN A 84 14.11 -1.23 -6.58
CA ASN A 84 14.55 -0.44 -7.74
C ASN A 84 14.67 -1.33 -8.99
N GLY A 85 14.11 -0.87 -10.11
CA GLY A 85 14.10 -1.63 -11.36
C GLY A 85 13.20 -2.88 -11.37
N GLN A 86 12.43 -3.11 -10.31
CA GLN A 86 11.52 -4.25 -10.21
C GLN A 86 10.07 -3.80 -10.40
N PRO A 87 9.16 -4.72 -10.80
CA PRO A 87 7.74 -4.44 -10.86
C PRO A 87 7.15 -4.19 -9.46
N TRP A 88 5.99 -3.54 -9.42
CA TRP A 88 5.16 -3.46 -8.23
C TRP A 88 4.64 -4.84 -7.83
N ARG A 89 4.59 -5.10 -6.52
CA ARG A 89 4.05 -6.33 -5.94
C ARG A 89 3.18 -5.99 -4.74
N ALA A 90 2.22 -6.84 -4.43
CA ALA A 90 1.38 -6.73 -3.26
C ALA A 90 1.52 -7.97 -2.37
N VAL A 91 1.43 -7.76 -1.07
CA VAL A 91 1.16 -8.80 -0.08
C VAL A 91 -0.24 -8.53 0.46
N VAL A 92 -1.07 -9.58 0.45
CA VAL A 92 -2.46 -9.54 0.88
C VAL A 92 -2.74 -10.66 1.87
N PRO A 93 -3.72 -10.49 2.77
CA PRO A 93 -4.26 -11.60 3.55
C PRO A 93 -4.69 -12.73 2.61
N ILE A 94 -4.44 -13.97 3.03
CA ILE A 94 -4.79 -15.14 2.23
C ILE A 94 -6.29 -15.19 1.93
N GLU A 95 -7.11 -14.68 2.85
CA GLU A 95 -8.56 -14.56 2.74
C GLU A 95 -8.99 -13.69 1.57
N LEU A 96 -8.26 -12.59 1.31
CA LEU A 96 -8.54 -11.72 0.17
C LEU A 96 -8.23 -12.44 -1.15
N LEU A 97 -7.11 -13.17 -1.22
CA LEU A 97 -6.76 -13.96 -2.39
C LEU A 97 -7.77 -15.09 -2.63
N ILE A 98 -8.15 -15.84 -1.59
CA ILE A 98 -9.16 -16.89 -1.67
C ILE A 98 -10.49 -16.31 -2.16
N LYS A 99 -10.90 -15.16 -1.63
CA LYS A 99 -12.12 -14.49 -2.08
C LYS A 99 -12.07 -14.17 -3.57
N ALA A 100 -11.00 -13.57 -4.05
CA ALA A 100 -10.83 -13.24 -5.47
C ALA A 100 -10.87 -14.50 -6.36
N MET A 101 -10.19 -15.58 -5.95
CA MET A 101 -10.22 -16.85 -6.68
C MET A 101 -11.64 -17.43 -6.76
N ARG A 102 -12.45 -17.31 -5.71
CA ARG A 102 -13.83 -17.82 -5.69
C ARG A 102 -14.80 -17.03 -6.57
N GLU A 103 -14.52 -15.77 -6.86
CA GLU A 103 -15.38 -14.94 -7.71
C GLU A 103 -15.19 -15.28 -9.21
N GLU A 104 -14.07 -15.94 -9.56
CA GLU A 104 -13.70 -16.30 -10.93
C GLU A 104 -13.90 -17.80 -11.25
N LEU A 105 -14.37 -18.59 -10.27
CA LEU A 105 -14.71 -20.01 -10.40
C LEU A 105 -16.22 -20.19 -10.53
#